data_AF-C1JCK5-F1
#
_entry.id   AF-C1JCK5-F1
#
_cell.length_a   1.000
_cell.length_b   1.000
_cell.length_c   1.000
_cell.angle_alpha   90.00
_cell.angle_beta   90.00
_cell.angle_gamma   90.00
#
_symmetry.space_group_name_H-M   'P 1'
#
loop_
_entity.id
_entity.type
_entity.pdbx_description
1 polymer ?
#
loop_
_entity_poly.entity_id
_entity_poly.type
_entity_poly.pdbx_seq_one_letter_code
_entity_poly.pdbx_strand_id
1 'polypeptide(L)'
;GKSGGEYELIYIMNEDILKEKKVTESTVKDCVEVGLKGSIQLSKLGDIEGHIKPVDKCDTITNKPTDDKSTRGVIDKVLIEVKGGSPATAVAMKSQLTKDGILDYTQYVEWAKTITALPALIHSDPEPIYNAIPLDFPDAQPRRDNLRRALDDYVAE
;
A
#
# COMPACT_ATOMS: atom_id res chain seq x y z
N GLY A 1 9.44 -16.82 6.81
CA GLY A 1 8.41 -15.78 6.63
C GLY A 1 8.52 -14.69 7.68
N LYS A 2 7.91 -13.52 7.44
CA LYS A 2 7.78 -12.40 8.38
C LYS A 2 6.29 -12.16 8.63
N SER A 3 5.92 -11.90 9.89
CA SER A 3 4.55 -11.58 10.31
C SER A 3 4.49 -10.22 10.98
N GLY A 4 3.45 -9.45 10.71
CA GLY A 4 3.28 -8.10 11.26
C GLY A 4 2.09 -7.39 10.64
N GLY A 5 2.21 -6.09 10.44
CA GLY A 5 1.25 -5.30 9.69
C GLY A 5 1.96 -4.54 8.58
N GLU A 6 1.27 -4.40 7.47
CA GLU A 6 1.76 -3.74 6.25
C GLU A 6 0.59 -2.94 5.66
N TYR A 7 0.87 -1.73 5.20
CA TYR A 7 -0.08 -0.98 4.40
C TYR A 7 0.62 -0.50 3.13
N GLU A 8 -0.10 -0.52 2.02
CA GLU A 8 0.40 -0.15 0.70
C GLU A 8 -0.52 0.88 0.06
N LEU A 9 0.09 1.94 -0.48
CA LEU A 9 -0.57 3.02 -1.20
C LEU A 9 0.00 3.06 -2.62
N ILE A 10 -0.81 2.66 -3.60
CA ILE A 10 -0.41 2.65 -5.01
C ILE A 10 -1.09 3.84 -5.69
N TYR A 11 -0.29 4.85 -6.03
CA TYR A 11 -0.74 6.02 -6.77
C TYR A 11 -0.62 5.78 -8.28
N ILE A 12 -1.75 5.78 -8.98
CA ILE A 12 -1.84 5.70 -10.43
C ILE A 12 -1.91 7.13 -10.96
N MET A 13 -0.95 7.49 -11.81
CA MET A 13 -0.78 8.84 -12.33
C MET A 13 -1.34 9.00 -13.74
N ASN A 14 -1.77 10.21 -14.09
CA ASN A 14 -2.19 10.55 -15.43
C ASN A 14 -0.99 11.01 -16.27
N GLU A 15 -0.60 10.20 -17.26
CA GLU A 15 0.57 10.44 -18.10
C GLU A 15 0.46 11.72 -18.94
N ASP A 16 -0.73 12.03 -19.48
CA ASP A 16 -0.94 13.21 -20.32
C ASP A 16 -0.66 14.50 -19.53
N ILE A 17 -1.14 14.54 -18.28
CA ILE A 17 -0.95 15.68 -17.39
C ILE A 17 0.51 15.81 -16.95
N LEU A 18 1.19 14.69 -16.69
CA LEU A 18 2.62 14.71 -16.36
C LEU A 18 3.45 15.29 -17.51
N LYS A 19 3.12 14.94 -18.75
CA LYS A 19 3.77 15.49 -19.95
C LYS A 19 3.47 16.97 -20.14
N GLU A 20 2.21 17.37 -19.98
CA GLU A 20 1.78 18.77 -20.09
C GLU A 20 2.51 19.65 -19.08
N LYS A 21 2.57 19.20 -17.81
CA LYS A 21 3.23 19.91 -16.71
C LYS A 21 4.76 19.77 -16.73
N LYS A 22 5.33 18.99 -17.66
CA LYS A 22 6.77 18.70 -17.77
C LYS A 22 7.38 18.21 -16.46
N VAL A 23 6.64 17.39 -15.73
CA VAL A 23 7.06 16.83 -14.43
C VAL A 23 7.75 15.49 -14.68
N THR A 24 8.92 15.30 -14.10
CA THR A 24 9.64 14.02 -14.17
C THR A 24 9.17 13.06 -13.08
N GLU A 25 9.33 11.76 -13.30
CA GLU A 25 9.03 10.73 -12.30
C GLU A 25 9.76 10.99 -10.96
N SER A 26 11.01 11.46 -11.02
CA SER A 26 11.78 11.82 -9.83
C SER A 26 11.11 12.93 -9.03
N THR A 27 10.59 13.97 -9.70
CA THR A 27 9.89 15.07 -9.03
C THR A 27 8.58 14.58 -8.40
N VAL A 28 7.83 13.70 -9.07
CA VAL A 28 6.62 13.14 -8.46
C VAL A 28 6.96 12.30 -7.23
N LYS A 29 7.96 11.43 -7.33
CA LYS A 29 8.44 10.60 -6.21
C LYS A 29 8.84 11.46 -5.02
N ASP A 30 9.68 12.48 -5.26
CA ASP A 30 10.13 13.39 -4.21
C ASP A 30 8.94 14.08 -3.53
N CYS A 31 7.94 14.52 -4.29
CA CYS A 31 6.76 15.18 -3.75
C CYS A 31 5.83 14.25 -2.97
N VAL A 32 5.65 13.01 -3.40
CA VAL A 32 4.89 12.00 -2.64
C VAL A 32 5.63 11.68 -1.33
N GLU A 33 6.95 11.49 -1.36
CA GLU A 33 7.74 11.27 -0.16
C GLU A 33 7.67 12.44 0.83
N VAL A 34 7.77 13.67 0.32
CA VAL A 34 7.61 14.88 1.15
C VAL A 34 6.21 14.97 1.73
N GLY A 35 5.16 14.69 0.94
CA GLY A 35 3.78 14.67 1.42
C GLY A 35 3.55 13.65 2.53
N LEU A 36 4.08 12.43 2.39
CA LEU A 36 3.98 11.37 3.40
C LEU A 36 4.81 11.69 4.65
N LYS A 37 6.04 12.21 4.50
CA LYS A 37 6.86 12.61 5.65
C LYS A 37 6.23 13.82 6.37
N GLY A 38 5.74 14.79 5.61
CA GLY A 38 5.08 15.98 6.11
C GLY A 38 3.80 15.65 6.87
N SER A 39 2.94 14.78 6.33
CA SER A 39 1.70 14.37 7.01
C SER A 39 1.96 13.67 8.32
N ILE A 40 2.93 12.75 8.40
CA ILE A 40 3.31 12.04 9.62
C ILE A 40 3.87 13.01 10.67
N GLN A 41 4.63 14.03 10.26
CA GLN A 41 5.19 15.02 11.18
C GLN A 41 4.13 16.03 11.67
N LEU A 42 3.23 16.48 10.79
CA LEU A 42 2.16 17.43 11.14
C LEU A 42 1.14 16.79 12.09
N SER A 43 0.77 15.53 11.83
CA SER A 43 -0.15 14.77 12.66
C SER A 43 0.42 14.37 14.03
N LYS A 44 1.75 14.36 14.20
CA LYS A 44 2.40 14.23 15.52
C LYS A 44 2.37 15.52 16.35
N LEU A 45 2.27 16.68 15.70
CA LEU A 45 2.34 17.98 16.35
C LEU A 45 0.97 18.53 16.78
N GLY A 46 -0.12 17.88 16.37
CA GLY A 46 -1.50 18.21 16.74
C GLY A 46 -1.92 19.62 16.30
N ASP A 47 -2.57 19.75 15.13
CA ASP A 47 -3.18 20.98 14.60
C ASP A 47 -2.34 22.28 14.74
N ILE A 48 -1.03 22.17 14.88
CA ILE A 48 -0.14 23.31 14.74
C ILE A 48 0.01 23.51 13.24
N GLU A 49 -0.56 24.62 12.78
CA GLU A 49 -0.56 25.19 11.43
C GLU A 49 0.89 25.53 10.98
N GLY A 50 1.79 24.56 11.06
CA GLY A 50 3.16 24.63 10.61
C GLY A 50 3.16 24.55 9.10
N HIS A 51 3.18 25.71 8.45
CA HIS A 51 3.44 25.83 7.02
C HIS A 51 4.82 25.22 6.71
N ILE A 52 4.86 23.91 6.45
CA ILE A 52 5.95 23.29 5.71
C ILE A 52 5.85 23.91 4.33
N LYS A 53 6.68 24.92 4.07
CA LYS A 53 6.80 25.50 2.73
C LYS A 53 7.03 24.35 1.76
N PRO A 54 6.20 24.21 0.71
CA PRO A 54 6.50 23.26 -0.35
C PRO A 54 7.91 23.55 -0.82
N VAL A 55 8.71 22.50 -1.00
CA VAL A 55 9.88 22.63 -1.86
C VAL A 55 9.30 23.13 -3.20
N ASP A 56 9.73 24.28 -3.71
CA ASP A 56 9.16 25.00 -4.88
C ASP A 56 8.86 24.08 -6.10
N LYS A 57 9.49 22.90 -6.14
CA LYS A 57 9.30 21.84 -7.13
C LYS A 57 7.92 21.18 -7.08
N CYS A 58 7.28 21.04 -5.92
CA CYS A 58 5.99 20.35 -5.77
C CYS A 58 4.78 21.24 -6.09
N ASP A 59 4.97 22.55 -6.14
CA ASP A 59 3.92 23.51 -6.51
C ASP A 59 3.41 23.29 -7.93
N THR A 60 4.28 22.83 -8.82
CA THR A 60 3.91 22.47 -10.21
C THR A 60 2.88 21.33 -10.27
N ILE A 61 2.90 20.44 -9.27
CA ILE A 61 2.00 19.28 -9.15
C ILE A 61 0.67 19.70 -8.48
N THR A 62 0.73 20.53 -7.44
CA THR A 62 -0.41 20.95 -6.61
C THR A 62 -1.21 22.14 -7.17
N ASN A 63 -0.62 22.94 -8.06
CA ASN A 63 -1.34 24.04 -8.70
C ASN A 63 -2.49 23.48 -9.55
N LYS A 64 -3.71 23.71 -9.06
CA LYS A 64 -4.95 23.57 -9.81
C LYS A 64 -4.87 24.54 -10.99
N PRO A 65 -5.09 24.09 -12.25
CA PRO A 65 -5.30 25.01 -13.34
C PRO A 65 -6.47 25.92 -12.97
N THR A 66 -6.29 27.24 -13.07
CA THR A 66 -7.32 28.27 -12.88
C THR A 66 -8.39 28.27 -13.98
N ASP A 67 -8.57 27.14 -14.68
CA ASP A 67 -9.45 27.04 -15.84
C ASP A 67 -10.42 25.87 -15.63
N ASP A 68 -11.71 26.20 -15.59
CA ASP A 68 -12.88 25.40 -15.18
C ASP A 68 -13.14 24.13 -16.02
N LYS A 69 -12.18 23.66 -16.84
CA LYS A 69 -12.35 22.55 -17.79
C LYS A 69 -11.31 21.43 -17.71
N SER A 70 -10.32 21.49 -16.81
CA SER A 70 -9.35 20.39 -16.61
C SER A 70 -9.19 20.02 -15.13
N THR A 71 -10.28 19.59 -14.49
CA THR A 71 -10.29 19.04 -13.12
C THR A 71 -9.64 17.65 -12.99
N ARG A 72 -8.85 17.20 -13.97
CA ARG A 72 -8.09 15.95 -13.83
C ARG A 72 -6.82 16.27 -13.05
N GLY A 73 -6.67 15.68 -11.86
CA GLY A 73 -5.44 15.77 -11.07
C GLY A 73 -4.31 14.97 -11.69
N VAL A 74 -3.08 15.23 -11.26
CA VAL A 74 -1.89 14.40 -11.62
C VAL A 74 -2.07 12.94 -11.18
N ILE A 75 -2.82 12.73 -10.08
CA ILE A 75 -3.20 11.41 -9.57
C ILE A 75 -4.58 11.06 -10.13
N ASP A 76 -4.66 9.95 -10.86
CA ASP A 76 -5.89 9.43 -11.45
C ASP A 76 -6.63 8.49 -10.48
N LYS A 77 -5.88 7.60 -9.80
CA LYS A 77 -6.45 6.64 -8.87
C LYS A 77 -5.46 6.30 -7.74
N VAL A 78 -5.99 5.96 -6.56
CA VAL A 78 -5.20 5.41 -5.45
C VAL A 78 -5.76 4.04 -5.09
N LEU A 79 -4.90 3.02 -5.06
CA LEU A 79 -5.25 1.70 -4.51
C LEU A 79 -4.64 1.58 -3.11
N ILE A 80 -5.44 1.05 -2.18
CA ILE A 80 -5.08 0.98 -0.77
C ILE A 80 -5.25 -0.46 -0.29
N GLU A 81 -4.16 -1.03 0.19
CA GLU A 81 -4.13 -2.32 0.88
C GLU A 81 -3.66 -2.15 2.32
N VAL A 82 -4.32 -2.83 3.27
CA VAL A 82 -3.95 -2.84 4.69
C VAL A 82 -4.03 -4.28 5.17
N LYS A 83 -2.91 -4.82 5.65
CA LYS A 83 -2.75 -6.19 6.16
C LYS A 83 -2.38 -6.15 7.64
N GLY A 84 -2.95 -7.07 8.41
CA GLY A 84 -2.70 -7.17 9.84
C GLY A 84 -3.43 -6.10 10.65
N GLY A 85 -3.41 -6.25 11.97
CA GLY A 85 -4.23 -5.48 12.89
C GLY A 85 -5.67 -6.00 12.97
N SER A 86 -6.48 -5.38 13.83
CA SER A 86 -7.88 -5.75 13.96
C SER A 86 -8.68 -5.31 12.73
N PRO A 87 -9.69 -6.09 12.28
CA PRO A 87 -10.50 -5.71 11.12
C PRO A 87 -11.11 -4.31 11.25
N ALA A 88 -11.54 -3.93 12.46
CA ALA A 88 -12.12 -2.61 12.71
C ALA A 88 -11.11 -1.47 12.47
N THR A 89 -9.89 -1.58 13.00
CA THR A 89 -8.86 -0.53 12.85
C THR A 89 -8.29 -0.49 11.45
N ALA A 90 -8.12 -1.64 10.79
CA ALA A 90 -7.67 -1.73 9.41
C ALA A 90 -8.68 -1.12 8.43
N VAL A 91 -9.99 -1.39 8.62
CA VAL A 91 -11.07 -0.79 7.81
C VAL A 91 -11.16 0.71 8.06
N ALA A 92 -11.06 1.16 9.31
CA ALA A 92 -11.06 2.58 9.63
C ALA A 92 -9.89 3.32 8.95
N MET A 93 -8.68 2.76 9.03
CA MET A 93 -7.49 3.28 8.34
C MET A 93 -7.68 3.33 6.82
N LYS A 94 -8.18 2.25 6.20
CA LYS A 94 -8.45 2.22 4.76
C LYS A 94 -9.50 3.24 4.33
N SER A 95 -10.57 3.38 5.09
CA SER A 95 -11.64 4.35 4.83
C SER A 95 -11.14 5.79 4.91
N GLN A 96 -10.36 6.10 5.94
CA GLN A 96 -9.76 7.41 6.15
C GLN A 96 -8.78 7.78 5.03
N LEU A 97 -7.89 6.86 4.65
CA LEU A 97 -6.99 7.00 3.51
C LEU A 97 -7.72 7.21 2.19
N THR A 98 -8.87 6.56 1.99
CA THR A 98 -9.68 6.71 0.77
C THR A 98 -10.33 8.10 0.70
N LYS A 99 -10.76 8.63 1.85
CA LYS A 99 -11.46 9.91 1.92
C LYS A 99 -10.51 11.11 1.87
N ASP A 100 -9.47 11.08 2.69
CA ASP A 100 -8.61 12.24 2.93
C ASP A 100 -7.30 12.15 2.12
N GLY A 101 -6.96 10.97 1.58
CA GLY A 101 -5.73 10.74 0.82
C GLY A 101 -4.44 10.78 1.65
N ILE A 102 -4.57 11.04 2.96
CA ILE A 102 -3.48 11.25 3.91
C ILE A 102 -3.73 10.36 5.12
N LEU A 103 -2.71 9.66 5.60
CA LEU A 103 -2.82 8.85 6.81
C LEU A 103 -2.86 9.71 8.07
N ASP A 104 -3.93 9.62 8.85
CA ASP A 104 -3.98 10.22 10.19
C ASP A 104 -3.10 9.43 11.17
N TYR A 105 -2.31 10.14 11.99
CA TYR A 105 -1.39 9.52 12.95
C TYR A 105 -2.12 8.78 14.05
N THR A 106 -3.24 9.31 14.56
CA THR A 106 -4.02 8.64 15.59
C THR A 106 -4.57 7.34 15.04
N GLN A 107 -5.12 7.36 13.83
CA GLN A 107 -5.62 6.18 13.14
C GLN A 107 -4.53 5.14 12.87
N TYR A 108 -3.33 5.58 12.46
CA TYR A 108 -2.16 4.71 12.31
C TYR A 108 -1.78 4.05 13.64
N VAL A 109 -1.70 4.81 14.73
CA VAL A 109 -1.34 4.30 16.05
C VAL A 109 -2.37 3.29 16.56
N GLU A 110 -3.66 3.57 16.39
CA GLU A 110 -4.73 2.64 16.78
C GLU A 110 -4.69 1.33 16.01
N TRP A 111 -4.42 1.38 14.70
CA TRP A 111 -4.16 0.18 13.92
C TRP A 111 -2.89 -0.55 14.41
N ALA A 112 -1.78 0.17 14.55
CA ALA A 112 -0.49 -0.39 14.92
C ALA A 112 -0.51 -1.12 16.28
N LYS A 113 -1.25 -0.60 17.26
CA LYS A 113 -1.43 -1.23 18.58
C LYS A 113 -2.03 -2.63 18.49
N THR A 114 -2.83 -2.92 17.47
CA THR A 114 -3.53 -4.21 17.33
C THR A 114 -2.73 -5.27 16.57
N ILE A 115 -1.65 -4.88 15.87
CA ILE A 115 -0.83 -5.77 15.05
C ILE A 115 -0.20 -6.88 15.89
N THR A 116 0.25 -6.57 17.11
CA THR A 116 0.91 -7.55 17.99
C THR A 116 -0.01 -8.69 18.37
N ALA A 117 -1.32 -8.42 18.51
CA ALA A 117 -2.34 -9.42 18.81
C ALA A 117 -2.87 -10.11 17.54
N LEU A 118 -2.96 -9.38 16.43
CA LEU A 118 -3.53 -9.86 15.16
C LEU A 118 -2.58 -9.58 13.99
N PRO A 119 -1.42 -10.25 13.92
CA PRO A 119 -0.49 -10.05 12.80
C PRO A 119 -0.98 -10.78 11.55
N ALA A 120 -0.61 -10.25 10.38
CA ALA A 120 -0.71 -10.93 9.10
C ALA A 120 0.65 -11.47 8.66
N LEU A 121 0.65 -12.52 7.84
CA LEU A 121 1.85 -12.98 7.11
C LEU A 121 2.15 -11.97 6.00
N ILE A 122 3.16 -11.12 6.21
CA ILE A 122 3.52 -10.06 5.25
C ILE A 122 4.53 -10.53 4.21
N HIS A 123 5.33 -11.55 4.54
CA HIS A 123 6.29 -12.13 3.61
C HIS A 123 6.48 -13.61 3.90
N SER A 124 6.51 -14.44 2.86
CA SER A 124 6.81 -15.86 2.97
C SER A 124 7.54 -16.32 1.71
N ASP A 125 8.49 -17.22 1.89
CA ASP A 125 9.11 -17.97 0.81
C ASP A 125 8.38 -19.32 0.75
N PRO A 126 7.40 -19.49 -0.16
CA PRO A 126 6.58 -20.70 -0.18
C PRO A 126 7.35 -21.89 -0.75
N GLU A 127 7.12 -23.06 -0.17
CA GLU A 127 7.54 -24.34 -0.75
C GLU A 127 6.33 -25.09 -1.32
N PRO A 128 6.52 -25.95 -2.33
CA PRO A 128 5.43 -26.74 -2.87
C PRO A 128 4.76 -27.61 -1.81
N ILE A 129 3.43 -27.56 -1.73
CA ILE A 129 2.66 -28.24 -0.67
C ILE A 129 2.83 -29.77 -0.68
N TYR A 130 3.18 -30.39 -1.81
CA TYR A 130 3.49 -31.82 -1.87
C TYR A 130 4.77 -32.20 -1.10
N ASN A 131 5.62 -31.24 -0.70
CA ASN A 131 6.73 -31.50 0.20
C ASN A 131 6.29 -31.65 1.66
N ALA A 132 5.08 -31.22 2.01
CA ALA A 132 4.54 -31.41 3.35
C ALA A 132 4.11 -32.87 3.62
N ILE A 133 4.05 -33.74 2.60
CA ILE A 133 3.74 -35.17 2.76
C ILE A 133 4.98 -35.88 3.34
N PRO A 134 4.91 -36.41 4.58
CA PRO A 134 6.03 -37.11 5.21
C PRO A 134 6.44 -38.36 4.45
N LEU A 135 7.73 -38.72 4.47
CA LEU A 135 8.26 -39.90 3.77
C LEU A 135 7.81 -41.23 4.38
N ASP A 136 7.48 -41.23 5.67
CA ASP A 136 6.95 -42.37 6.43
C ASP A 136 5.44 -42.57 6.25
N PHE A 137 4.78 -41.66 5.51
CA PHE A 137 3.36 -41.79 5.22
C PHE A 137 3.09 -42.98 4.29
N PRO A 138 2.04 -43.79 4.52
CA PRO A 138 1.66 -44.86 3.61
C PRO A 138 1.40 -44.32 2.19
N ASP A 139 2.08 -44.91 1.21
CA ASP A 139 2.03 -44.47 -0.18
C ASP A 139 2.46 -43.00 -0.40
N ALA A 140 3.44 -42.52 0.38
CA ALA A 140 3.94 -41.14 0.29
C ALA A 140 4.33 -40.75 -1.14
N GLN A 141 5.11 -41.56 -1.84
CA GLN A 141 5.60 -41.23 -3.20
C GLN A 141 4.45 -41.11 -4.21
N PRO A 142 3.56 -42.11 -4.38
CA PRO A 142 2.38 -41.97 -5.25
C PRO A 142 1.54 -40.73 -4.95
N ARG A 143 1.34 -40.39 -3.66
CA ARG A 143 0.56 -39.21 -3.27
C ARG A 143 1.25 -37.90 -3.63
N ARG A 144 2.57 -37.82 -3.45
CA ARG A 144 3.37 -36.64 -3.85
C ARG A 144 3.31 -36.41 -5.36
N ASP A 145 3.48 -37.47 -6.15
CA ASP A 145 3.44 -37.39 -7.61
C ASP A 145 2.05 -36.98 -8.13
N ASN A 146 0.99 -37.55 -7.54
CA ASN A 146 -0.38 -37.19 -7.90
C ASN A 146 -0.71 -35.74 -7.53
N LEU A 147 -0.29 -35.28 -6.35
CA LEU A 147 -0.51 -33.89 -5.92
C LEU A 147 0.30 -32.90 -6.76
N ARG A 148 1.50 -33.28 -7.19
CA ARG A 148 2.29 -32.49 -8.14
C ARG A 148 1.56 -32.33 -9.47
N ARG A 149 1.08 -33.43 -10.06
CA ARG A 149 0.31 -33.38 -11.32
C ARG A 149 -0.96 -32.55 -11.19
N ALA A 150 -1.73 -32.75 -10.11
CA ALA A 150 -2.93 -31.98 -9.86
C ALA A 150 -2.65 -30.48 -9.67
N LEU A 151 -1.51 -30.12 -9.08
CA LEU A 151 -1.08 -28.74 -8.98
C LEU A 151 -0.70 -28.15 -10.35
N ASP A 152 0.01 -28.92 -11.18
CA ASP A 152 0.35 -28.51 -12.55
C ASP A 152 -0.92 -28.28 -13.39
N ASP A 153 -1.91 -29.17 -13.28
CA ASP A 153 -3.21 -29.06 -13.95
C ASP A 153 -3.99 -27.82 -13.44
N TYR A 154 -4.04 -27.59 -12.13
CA TYR A 154 -4.72 -26.43 -11.52
C TYR A 154 -4.09 -25.09 -11.94
N VAL A 155 -2.77 -25.03 -12.09
CA VAL A 155 -2.07 -23.82 -12.53
C VAL A 155 -2.27 -23.56 -14.04
N ALA A 156 -2.58 -24.60 -14.82
CA ALA A 156 -2.81 -24.50 -16.26
C ALA A 156 -4.25 -24.09 -16.64
N GLU A 157 -5.21 -24.20 -15.73
CA GLU A 157 -6.60 -23.73 -15.88
C GLU A 157 -6.70 -22.20 -15.80
#